data_AF-A0A430UZ42-F1
#
_entry.id   AF-A0A430UZ42-F1
#
_cell.length_a   1.000
_cell.length_b   1.000
_cell.length_c   1.000
_cell.angle_alpha   90.00
_cell.angle_beta   90.00
_cell.angle_gamma   90.00
#
_symmetry.space_group_name_H-M   'P 1'
#
loop_
_entity.id
_entity.type
_entity.pdbx_description
1 polymer ?
#
loop_
_entity_poly.entity_id
_entity_poly.type
_entity_poly.pdbx_seq_one_letter_code
_entity_poly.pdbx_strand_id
1 'polypeptide(L)'
;MRWELEPNPTRGKVLGAYALFLLLALFLLGLIFLAYGVPPLKAYALLFSPLTDTLGLAEVARRTIPLLLIGSGLALAFRVGFFNIGAEGQLLLG
;
A
#
# COMPACT_ATOMS: atom_id res chain seq x y z
N MET A 1 -5.22 -19.86 25.69
CA MET A 1 -5.97 -19.11 24.66
C MET A 1 -5.78 -19.84 23.34
N ARG A 2 -6.87 -20.34 22.75
CA ARG A 2 -6.84 -21.05 21.46
C ARG A 2 -7.00 -19.98 20.38
N TRP A 3 -5.99 -19.82 19.52
CA TRP A 3 -6.00 -18.81 18.44
C TRP A 3 -6.93 -19.28 17.32
N GLU A 4 -8.24 -19.16 17.55
CA GLU A 4 -9.25 -19.44 16.53
C GLU A 4 -9.52 -18.17 15.75
N LEU A 5 -9.50 -18.26 14.42
CA LEU A 5 -9.91 -17.15 13.56
C LEU A 5 -11.38 -16.88 13.84
N GLU A 6 -11.69 -15.69 14.36
CA GLU A 6 -13.07 -15.28 14.50
C GLU A 6 -13.67 -15.12 13.09
N PRO A 7 -14.71 -15.90 12.74
CA PRO A 7 -15.25 -15.87 11.37
C PRO A 7 -15.99 -14.57 11.07
N ASN A 8 -16.39 -13.80 12.08
CA ASN A 8 -17.04 -12.50 11.91
C ASN A 8 -16.51 -11.48 12.95
N PRO A 9 -15.29 -10.94 12.74
CA PRO A 9 -14.71 -9.98 13.67
C PRO A 9 -15.50 -8.66 13.62
N THR A 10 -15.68 -8.04 14.78
CA THR A 10 -16.33 -6.73 14.86
C THR A 10 -15.50 -5.68 14.12
N ARG A 11 -16.14 -4.64 13.57
CA ARG A 11 -15.44 -3.53 12.88
C ARG A 11 -14.29 -2.94 13.70
N GLY A 12 -14.44 -2.85 15.02
CA GLY A 12 -13.39 -2.38 15.92
C GLY A 12 -12.14 -3.28 15.93
N LYS A 13 -12.32 -4.61 15.91
CA LYS A 13 -11.19 -5.56 15.82
C LYS A 13 -10.46 -5.44 14.49
N VAL A 14 -11.20 -5.28 13.38
CA VAL A 14 -10.63 -5.10 12.05
C VAL A 14 -9.83 -3.79 11.96
N LEU A 15 -10.41 -2.67 12.40
CA LEU A 15 -9.73 -1.38 12.43
C LEU A 15 -8.51 -1.42 13.36
N GLY A 16 -8.62 -2.06 14.52
CA GLY A 16 -7.52 -2.25 15.45
C GLY A 16 -6.38 -3.06 14.84
N ALA A 17 -6.68 -4.12 14.10
CA ALA A 17 -5.68 -4.91 13.38
C ALA A 17 -4.96 -4.09 12.30
N TYR A 18 -5.69 -3.30 11.50
CA TYR A 18 -5.08 -2.43 10.50
C TYR A 18 -4.23 -1.32 11.11
N ALA A 19 -4.69 -0.71 12.20
CA ALA A 19 -3.92 0.30 12.93
C ALA A 19 -2.63 -0.31 13.51
N LEU A 20 -2.72 -1.48 14.14
CA LEU A 20 -1.56 -2.19 14.68
C LEU A 20 -0.56 -2.53 13.57
N PHE A 21 -1.04 -3.04 12.44
CA PHE A 21 -0.21 -3.34 11.28
C PHE A 21 0.50 -2.09 10.76
N LEU A 22 -0.21 -0.98 10.59
CA LEU A 22 0.36 0.28 10.12
C LEU A 22 1.44 0.80 11.08
N LEU A 23 1.17 0.79 12.39
CA LEU A 23 2.12 1.23 13.41
C LEU A 23 3.37 0.34 13.43
N LEU A 24 3.20 -0.97 13.31
CA LEU A 24 4.33 -1.90 13.26
C LEU A 24 5.16 -1.70 11.99
N ALA A 25 4.53 -1.54 10.83
CA ALA A 25 5.21 -1.29 9.57
C ALA A 25 6.02 0.02 9.62
N LEU A 26 5.42 1.11 10.12
CA LEU A 26 6.13 2.36 10.33
C LEU A 26 7.26 2.18 11.34
N PHE A 27 7.03 1.52 12.47
CA PHE A 27 8.08 1.28 13.46
C PHE A 27 9.30 0.57 12.86
N LEU A 28 9.08 -0.53 12.14
CA LEU A 28 10.15 -1.30 11.48
C LEU A 28 10.87 -0.47 10.42
N LEU A 29 10.14 0.31 9.61
CA LEU A 29 10.74 1.22 8.64
C LEU A 29 11.61 2.29 9.33
N GLY A 30 11.20 2.77 10.50
CA GLY A 30 11.96 3.71 11.31
C GLY A 30 13.26 3.12 11.81
N LEU A 31 13.28 1.85 12.20
CA LEU A 31 14.51 1.15 12.54
C LEU A 31 15.47 1.08 11.34
N ILE A 32 14.95 0.84 10.14
CA ILE A 32 15.76 0.85 8.91
C ILE A 32 16.35 2.24 8.70
N PHE A 33 15.57 3.32 8.78
CA PHE A 33 16.09 4.68 8.63
C PHE A 33 17.16 5.02 9.67
N LEU A 34 16.96 4.63 10.94
CA LEU A 34 17.97 4.79 11.97
C LEU A 34 19.26 4.04 11.66
N ALA A 35 19.18 2.82 11.10
CA ALA A 35 20.35 2.05 10.69
C ALA A 35 21.17 2.76 9.60
N TYR A 36 20.52 3.54 8.74
CA TYR A 36 21.17 4.40 7.74
C TYR A 36 21.56 5.80 8.27
N GLY A 37 21.38 6.07 9.56
CA GLY A 37 21.67 7.38 10.17
C GLY A 37 20.67 8.49 9.81
N VAL A 38 19.49 8.13 9.28
CA VAL A 38 18.44 9.07 8.89
C VAL A 38 17.40 9.17 10.02
N PRO A 39 17.08 10.39 10.52
CA PRO A 39 16.01 10.56 11.50
C PRO A 39 14.64 10.12 10.93
N PRO A 40 13.94 9.13 11.54
CA PRO A 40 12.71 8.57 10.98
C PRO A 40 11.61 9.60 10.74
N LEU A 41 11.42 10.54 11.67
CA LEU A 41 10.41 11.58 11.53
C LEU A 41 10.66 12.47 10.29
N LYS A 42 11.92 12.76 9.97
CA LYS A 42 12.27 13.49 8.75
C LYS A 42 11.96 12.65 7.51
N ALA A 43 12.29 11.36 7.54
CA ALA A 43 11.99 10.45 6.44
C ALA A 43 10.48 10.28 6.20
N TYR A 44 9.67 10.18 7.26
CA TYR A 44 8.21 10.11 7.12
C TYR A 44 7.61 11.42 6.60
N ALA A 45 8.16 12.58 6.99
CA ALA A 45 7.72 13.85 6.46
C ALA A 45 7.86 13.93 4.92
N LEU A 46 8.89 13.29 4.37
CA LEU A 46 9.10 13.23 2.91
C LEU A 46 8.02 12.42 2.17
N LEU A 47 7.28 11.52 2.84
CA LEU A 47 6.16 10.81 2.22
C LEU A 47 5.07 11.78 1.74
N PHE A 48 4.96 12.94 2.37
CA PHE A 48 3.96 13.96 2.06
C PHE A 48 4.49 15.04 1.12
N SER A 49 5.79 15.09 0.83
CA SER A 49 6.36 16.12 -0.03
C SER A 49 5.79 16.11 -1.46
N PRO A 50 5.45 14.96 -2.09
CA PRO A 50 4.84 14.99 -3.42
C PRO A 50 3.45 15.64 -3.44
N LEU A 51 2.82 15.84 -2.28
CA LEU A 51 1.49 16.45 -2.19
C LEU A 51 1.55 17.98 -2.10
N THR A 52 2.75 18.58 -2.00
CA THR A 52 2.88 20.02 -1.74
C THR A 52 2.93 20.89 -3.00
N ASP A 53 3.17 20.30 -4.17
CA ASP A 53 3.28 21.04 -5.43
C ASP A 53 2.71 20.27 -6.62
N THR A 54 2.50 20.98 -7.73
CA THR A 54 1.85 20.44 -8.94
C THR A 54 2.68 19.37 -9.65
N LEU A 55 4.02 19.45 -9.61
CA LEU A 55 4.89 18.45 -10.21
C LEU A 55 4.86 17.16 -9.37
N GLY A 56 4.88 17.28 -8.05
CA GLY A 56 4.71 16.16 -7.13
C GLY A 56 3.37 15.45 -7.33
N LEU A 57 2.28 16.21 -7.45
CA LEU A 57 0.96 15.64 -7.73
C LEU A 57 0.90 14.94 -9.09
N ALA A 58 1.53 15.53 -10.12
CA ALA A 58 1.64 14.89 -11.42
C ALA A 58 2.42 13.57 -11.35
N GLU A 59 3.49 13.52 -10.55
CA GLU A 59 4.29 12.31 -10.35
C GLU A 59 3.53 11.22 -9.57
N VAL A 60 2.75 11.62 -8.56
CA VAL A 60 1.81 10.70 -7.87
C VAL A 60 0.81 10.14 -8.87
N ALA A 61 0.19 10.98 -9.70
CA ALA A 61 -0.77 10.54 -10.71
C ALA A 61 -0.12 9.60 -11.73
N ARG A 62 1.08 9.93 -12.22
CA ARG A 62 1.82 9.13 -13.20
C ARG A 62 2.06 7.69 -12.73
N ARG A 63 2.33 7.49 -11.43
CA ARG A 63 2.49 6.16 -10.82
C ARG A 63 1.16 5.49 -10.47
N THR A 64 0.15 6.27 -10.09
CA THR A 64 -1.14 5.76 -9.63
C THR A 64 -2.03 5.29 -10.77
N ILE A 65 -2.03 6.00 -11.91
CA ILE A 65 -2.83 5.65 -13.10
C ILE A 65 -2.62 4.20 -13.55
N PRO A 66 -1.38 3.71 -13.80
CA PRO A 66 -1.19 2.33 -14.24
C PRO A 66 -1.67 1.33 -13.18
N LEU A 67 -1.44 1.58 -11.88
CA LEU A 67 -1.91 0.70 -10.81
C LEU A 67 -3.44 0.62 -10.75
N LEU A 68 -4.14 1.73 -10.95
CA LEU A 68 -5.60 1.76 -11.00
C LEU A 68 -6.15 1.02 -12.23
N LEU A 69 -5.51 1.18 -13.39
CA LEU A 69 -5.90 0.49 -14.62
C LEU A 69 -5.69 -1.03 -14.48
N ILE A 70 -4.54 -1.45 -13.95
CA ILE A 70 -4.23 -2.86 -13.65
C ILE A 70 -5.25 -3.44 -12.68
N GLY A 71 -5.49 -2.77 -11.55
CA GLY A 71 -6.45 -3.22 -10.55
C GLY A 71 -7.88 -3.35 -11.12
N SER A 72 -8.30 -2.39 -11.94
CA SER A 72 -9.61 -2.41 -12.59
C SER A 72 -9.72 -3.54 -13.62
N GLY A 73 -8.69 -3.75 -14.44
CA GLY A 73 -8.61 -4.83 -15.42
C GLY A 73 -8.64 -6.21 -14.77
N LEU A 74 -7.89 -6.39 -13.67
CA LEU A 74 -7.91 -7.62 -12.85
C LEU A 74 -9.27 -7.88 -12.24
N ALA A 75 -9.91 -6.87 -11.65
CA ALA A 75 -11.24 -6.99 -11.08
C ALA A 75 -12.26 -7.47 -12.13
N LEU A 76 -12.18 -6.96 -13.36
CA LEU A 76 -13.01 -7.41 -14.46
C LEU A 76 -12.67 -8.84 -14.90
N ALA A 77 -11.39 -9.14 -15.13
CA ALA A 77 -10.92 -10.47 -15.57
C ALA A 77 -11.35 -11.58 -14.60
N PHE A 78 -11.20 -11.35 -13.29
CA PHE A 78 -11.65 -12.29 -12.26
C PHE A 78 -13.17 -12.44 -12.22
N ARG A 79 -13.93 -11.37 -12.51
CA ARG A 79 -15.38 -11.44 -12.55
C ARG A 79 -15.90 -12.28 -13.72
N VAL A 80 -15.23 -12.24 -14.87
CA VAL A 80 -15.64 -13.00 -16.08
C VAL A 80 -14.90 -14.32 -16.25
N GLY A 81 -13.98 -14.66 -15.35
CA GLY A 81 -13.18 -15.90 -15.40
C GLY A 81 -12.14 -15.91 -16.52
N PHE A 82 -11.70 -14.74 -16.99
CA PHE A 82 -10.72 -14.63 -18.07
C PHE A 82 -9.30 -14.72 -17.54
N PHE A 83 -8.43 -15.42 -18.27
CA PHE A 83 -7.02 -15.52 -17.95
C PHE A 83 -6.32 -14.15 -18.04
N ASN A 84 -5.46 -13.84 -17.07
CA ASN A 84 -4.62 -12.65 -17.10
C ASN A 84 -3.16 -13.04 -16.83
N ILE A 85 -2.24 -12.20 -17.31
CA ILE A 85 -0.79 -12.37 -17.12
C ILE A 85 -0.29 -11.95 -15.73
N GLY A 86 -1.20 -11.58 -14.82
CA GLY A 86 -0.90 -11.04 -13.49
C GLY A 86 -0.71 -9.52 -13.46
N ALA A 87 -0.86 -8.93 -12.27
CA ALA A 87 -0.63 -7.50 -12.03
C ALA A 87 0.80 -7.08 -12.39
N GLU A 88 1.79 -7.89 -11.99
CA GLU A 88 3.20 -7.65 -12.28
C GLU A 88 3.49 -7.69 -13.78
N GLY A 89 2.90 -8.66 -14.50
CA GLY A 89 3.05 -8.76 -15.95
C GLY A 89 2.44 -7.56 -16.69
N GLN A 90 1.28 -7.07 -16.23
CA GLN A 90 0.69 -5.86 -16.79
C GLN A 90 1.56 -4.62 -16.50
N LEU A 91 2.09 -4.48 -15.28
CA LEU A 91 2.96 -3.36 -14.91
C LEU A 91 4.27 -3.34 -15.70
N LEU A 92 4.85 -4.51 -15.99
CA LEU A 92 6.09 -4.64 -16.76
C LEU A 92 5.91 -4.36 -18.25
N LEU A 93 4.75 -4.69 -18.82
CA LEU A 93 4.46 -4.42 -20.24
C LEU A 93 4.14 -2.95 -20.51
N GLY A 94 3.57 -2.24 -19.53
CA GLY A 94 3.20 -0.82 -19.63
C GLY A 94 1.69 -0.62 -19.69
#